data_AF-A0A5B8UTT4-F1
#
_entry.id   AF-A0A5B8UTT4-F1
#
_cell.length_a   1.000
_cell.length_b   1.000
_cell.length_c   1.000
_cell.angle_alpha   90.00
_cell.angle_beta   90.00
_cell.angle_gamma   90.00
#
_symmetry.space_group_name_H-M   'P 1'
#
loop_
_entity.id
_entity.type
_entity.pdbx_description
1 polymer ?
#
loop_
_entity_poly.entity_id
_entity_poly.type
_entity_poly.pdbx_seq_one_letter_code
_entity_poly.pdbx_strand_id
1 'polypeptide(L)'
;MRAVVYSIKPFEKEFLAKANQKKHHITLITNPLNLESAMYAKGKEAVFVFTNDAVSEQVISRLADLGVRHLATCATSIRSTSKKGTDRSNNKSVDSMAYPPGAPEIARQTIQNLDRWQENKSAGKQATIQVITIKNDLSN
;
A
#
# COMPACT_ATOMS: atom_id res chain seq x y z
N MET A 1 4.45 -2.39 -13.04
CA MET A 1 4.88 -1.37 -12.05
C MET A 1 5.79 -1.98 -11.00
N ARG A 2 6.76 -1.20 -10.50
CA ARG A 2 7.64 -1.58 -9.37
C ARG A 2 7.21 -0.87 -8.10
N ALA A 3 7.00 -1.65 -7.04
CA ALA A 3 6.56 -1.16 -5.74
C ALA A 3 7.37 -1.73 -4.59
N VAL A 4 7.35 -1.05 -3.45
CA VAL A 4 7.90 -1.53 -2.18
C VAL A 4 6.89 -1.35 -1.08
N VAL A 5 6.83 -2.32 -0.17
CA VAL A 5 5.98 -2.30 1.01
C VAL A 5 6.87 -2.38 2.24
N TYR A 6 6.76 -1.41 3.13
CA TYR A 6 7.48 -1.34 4.40
C TYR A 6 6.58 -1.73 5.58
N SER A 7 7.22 -2.14 6.67
CA SER A 7 6.55 -2.52 7.92
C SER A 7 5.54 -3.67 7.76
N ILE A 8 5.76 -4.56 6.79
CA ILE A 8 4.85 -5.67 6.52
C ILE A 8 5.09 -6.84 7.46
N LYS A 9 4.01 -7.41 8.01
CA LYS A 9 4.08 -8.61 8.84
C LYS A 9 4.12 -9.90 7.99
N PRO A 10 4.67 -11.00 8.51
CA PRO A 10 4.80 -12.26 7.74
C PRO A 10 3.47 -12.81 7.22
N PHE A 11 2.37 -12.66 7.96
CA PHE A 11 1.05 -13.08 7.49
C PHE A 11 0.51 -12.19 6.36
N GLU A 12 0.75 -10.87 6.43
CA GLU A 12 0.33 -9.92 5.39
C GLU A 12 1.04 -10.17 4.07
N LYS A 13 2.30 -10.60 4.13
CA LYS A 13 3.08 -11.01 2.96
C LYS A 13 2.37 -12.10 2.16
N GLU A 14 1.77 -13.09 2.81
CA GLU A 14 1.04 -14.15 2.12
C GLU A 14 -0.22 -13.62 1.42
N PHE A 15 -1.02 -12.79 2.11
CA PHE A 15 -2.19 -12.15 1.52
C PHE A 15 -1.81 -11.26 0.32
N LEU A 16 -0.72 -10.50 0.44
CA LEU A 16 -0.27 -9.58 -0.60
C LEU A 16 0.29 -10.33 -1.80
N ALA A 17 1.05 -11.41 -1.58
CA ALA A 17 1.53 -12.29 -2.64
C ALA A 17 0.35 -12.95 -3.39
N LYS A 18 -0.66 -13.41 -2.65
CA LYS A 18 -1.88 -14.02 -3.20
C LYS A 18 -2.72 -13.02 -4.00
N ALA A 19 -2.87 -11.79 -3.51
CA ALA A 19 -3.59 -10.73 -4.20
C ALA A 19 -2.85 -10.27 -5.47
N ASN A 20 -1.52 -10.15 -5.41
CA ASN A 20 -0.70 -9.68 -6.53
C ASN A 20 -0.69 -10.66 -7.71
N GLN A 21 -0.79 -11.97 -7.45
CA GLN A 21 -0.76 -13.01 -8.49
C GLN A 21 0.44 -12.87 -9.45
N LYS A 22 1.60 -12.42 -8.93
CA LYS A 22 2.82 -12.11 -9.70
C LYS A 22 2.64 -11.07 -10.83
N LYS A 23 1.62 -10.21 -10.76
CA LYS A 23 1.38 -9.14 -11.77
C LYS A 23 2.37 -7.98 -11.65
N HIS A 24 2.61 -7.49 -10.44
CA HIS A 24 3.52 -6.36 -10.19
C HIS A 24 4.75 -6.79 -9.41
N HIS A 25 5.85 -6.04 -9.56
CA HIS A 25 7.09 -6.31 -8.83
C HIS A 25 7.04 -5.60 -7.47
N ILE A 26 6.57 -6.31 -6.44
CA ILE A 26 6.40 -5.78 -5.10
C ILE A 26 7.51 -6.32 -4.20
N THR A 27 8.35 -5.43 -3.67
CA THR A 27 9.37 -5.79 -2.67
C THR A 27 8.78 -5.62 -1.29
N LEU A 28 8.88 -6.66 -0.47
CA LEU A 28 8.33 -6.70 0.88
C LEU A 28 9.47 -6.52 1.88
N ILE A 29 9.37 -5.49 2.71
CA ILE A 29 10.37 -5.09 3.70
C ILE A 29 9.70 -5.09 5.07
N THR A 30 10.21 -5.92 5.97
CA THR A 30 9.72 -6.02 7.35
C THR A 30 10.12 -4.80 8.19
N ASN A 31 11.20 -4.11 7.82
CA ASN A 31 11.63 -2.89 8.47
C ASN A 31 10.66 -1.72 8.23
N PRO A 32 10.51 -0.81 9.20
CA PRO A 32 9.75 0.42 9.04
C PRO A 32 10.42 1.36 8.04
N LEU A 33 9.62 2.23 7.43
CA LEU A 33 10.12 3.26 6.51
C LEU A 33 10.80 4.38 7.32
N ASN A 34 12.11 4.52 7.14
CA ASN A 34 12.95 5.58 7.72
C ASN A 34 13.95 6.07 6.67
N LEU A 35 14.74 7.11 6.98
CA LEU A 35 15.76 7.65 6.06
C LEU A 35 16.74 6.58 5.55
N GLU A 36 17.19 5.66 6.41
CA GLU A 36 18.06 4.55 6.01
C GLU A 36 17.32 3.57 5.10
N SER A 37 16.11 3.15 5.47
CA SER A 37 15.35 2.18 4.67
C SER A 37 14.75 2.78 3.40
N ALA A 38 14.64 4.11 3.29
CA ALA A 38 14.13 4.78 2.09
C ALA A 38 14.94 4.43 0.84
N MET A 39 16.25 4.15 0.99
CA MET A 39 17.11 3.74 -0.12
C MET A 39 16.63 2.48 -0.85
N TYR A 40 15.86 1.60 -0.21
CA TYR A 40 15.28 0.42 -0.86
C TYR A 40 14.13 0.76 -1.84
N ALA A 41 13.62 2.00 -1.76
CA ALA A 41 12.66 2.52 -2.74
C ALA A 41 13.33 3.04 -4.02
N LYS A 42 14.67 3.06 -4.09
CA LYS A 42 15.40 3.53 -5.26
C LYS A 42 14.99 2.75 -6.52
N GLY A 43 14.59 3.48 -7.56
CA GLY A 43 14.15 2.90 -8.83
C GLY A 43 12.79 2.21 -8.78
N LYS A 44 11.98 2.52 -7.76
CA LYS A 44 10.58 2.10 -7.63
C LYS A 44 9.66 3.30 -7.75
N GLU A 45 8.47 3.06 -8.28
CA GLU A 45 7.51 4.13 -8.60
C GLU A 45 6.51 4.32 -7.47
N ALA A 46 6.24 3.26 -6.70
CA ALA A 46 5.26 3.23 -5.63
C ALA A 46 5.84 2.70 -4.32
N VAL A 47 5.48 3.35 -3.21
CA VAL A 47 5.86 2.98 -1.85
C VAL A 47 4.60 2.82 -1.00
N PHE A 48 4.47 1.67 -0.34
CA PHE A 48 3.43 1.40 0.63
C PHE A 48 4.04 1.26 2.02
N VAL A 49 3.37 1.80 3.03
CA VAL A 49 3.81 1.70 4.42
C VAL A 49 2.65 1.17 5.26
N PHE A 50 2.84 -0.01 5.85
CA PHE A 50 1.89 -0.64 6.77
C PHE A 50 2.18 -0.16 8.20
N THR A 51 1.94 1.13 8.43
CA THR A 51 2.05 1.74 9.75
C THR A 51 0.95 2.77 9.94
N ASN A 52 0.59 3.00 11.19
CA ASN A 52 -0.30 4.10 11.55
C ASN A 52 0.47 5.42 11.77
N ASP A 53 1.80 5.37 11.72
CA ASP A 53 2.67 6.54 11.88
C ASP A 53 2.68 7.45 10.65
N ALA A 54 2.77 8.75 10.91
CA ALA A 54 2.94 9.74 9.88
C ALA A 54 4.37 9.64 9.30
N VAL A 55 4.46 9.55 7.97
CA VAL A 55 5.76 9.61 7.28
C VAL A 55 6.27 11.05 7.36
N SER A 56 7.44 11.26 7.95
CA SER A 56 8.05 12.58 8.05
C SER A 56 8.37 13.17 6.67
N GLU A 57 8.26 14.49 6.53
CA GLU A 57 8.52 15.21 5.27
C GLU A 57 9.92 14.93 4.71
N GLN A 58 10.93 14.78 5.58
CA GLN A 58 12.29 14.41 5.17
C GLN A 58 12.33 13.06 4.43
N VAL A 59 11.55 12.08 4.89
CA VAL A 59 11.46 10.76 4.26
C VAL A 59 10.71 10.88 2.92
N ILE A 60 9.62 11.65 2.87
CA ILE A 60 8.88 11.89 1.62
C ILE A 60 9.78 12.56 0.58
N SER A 61 10.55 13.57 0.97
CA SER A 61 11.53 14.26 0.12
C SER A 61 12.61 13.30 -0.38
N ARG A 62 13.15 12.43 0.49
CA ARG A 62 14.08 11.37 0.06
C ARG A 62 13.46 10.41 -0.94
N LEU A 63 12.20 10.01 -0.75
CA LEU A 63 11.52 9.14 -1.70
C LEU A 63 11.31 9.83 -3.05
N ALA A 64 10.99 11.13 -3.05
CA ALA A 64 10.89 11.94 -4.27
C ALA A 64 12.21 11.96 -5.06
N ASP A 65 13.32 12.22 -4.36
CA ASP A 65 14.68 12.22 -4.92
C ASP A 65 15.06 10.86 -5.54
N LEU A 66 14.58 9.76 -4.93
CA LEU A 66 14.76 8.40 -5.42
C LEU A 66 13.87 8.03 -6.62
N GLY A 67 12.99 8.95 -7.06
CA GLY A 67 12.10 8.78 -8.21
C GLY A 67 10.73 8.16 -7.87
N VAL A 68 10.36 8.10 -6.59
CA VAL A 68 9.04 7.61 -6.17
C VAL A 68 7.97 8.66 -6.47
N ARG A 69 6.90 8.23 -7.14
CA ARG A 69 5.76 9.09 -7.54
C ARG A 69 4.56 8.91 -6.63
N HIS A 70 4.41 7.71 -6.07
CA HIS A 70 3.25 7.34 -5.28
C HIS A 70 3.66 6.82 -3.92
N LEU A 71 3.11 7.41 -2.87
CA LEU A 71 3.23 6.93 -1.51
C LEU A 71 1.84 6.58 -0.99
N ALA A 72 1.71 5.45 -0.31
CA ALA A 72 0.46 5.02 0.28
C ALA A 72 0.68 4.49 1.69
N THR A 73 0.01 5.07 2.67
CA THR A 73 -0.01 4.56 4.05
C THR A 73 -1.28 3.75 4.24
N CYS A 74 -1.10 2.51 4.69
CA CYS A 74 -2.22 1.70 5.09
C CYS A 74 -2.38 1.74 6.61
N ALA A 75 -3.49 2.32 7.06
CA ALA A 75 -3.89 2.26 8.45
C ALA A 75 -4.78 1.03 8.64
N THR A 76 -4.40 0.16 9.57
CA THR A 76 -5.23 -0.97 9.99
C THR A 76 -6.39 -0.53 10.89
N SER A 77 -6.61 0.78 11.08
CA SER A 77 -7.76 1.28 11.82
C SER A 77 -9.02 1.03 11.01
N ILE A 78 -9.56 -0.18 11.13
CA ILE A 78 -10.97 -0.44 10.85
C ILE A 78 -11.79 0.38 11.85
N ARG A 79 -11.98 1.67 11.57
CA ARG A 79 -13.17 2.33 12.10
C ARG A 79 -14.31 1.66 11.39
N SER A 80 -14.96 0.73 12.08
CA SER A 80 -16.15 0.01 11.64
C SER A 80 -17.28 1.00 11.37
N THR A 81 -17.21 1.76 10.29
CA THR A 81 -18.35 2.52 9.79
C THR A 81 -19.16 1.54 8.97
N SER A 82 -20.13 0.90 9.64
CA SER A 82 -21.20 0.13 9.01
C SER A 82 -21.82 0.99 7.91
N LYS A 83 -21.45 0.71 6.66
CA LYS A 83 -22.17 1.21 5.49
C LYS A 83 -23.08 0.07 5.05
N LYS A 84 -24.32 0.10 5.57
CA LYS A 84 -25.45 -0.60 4.95
C LYS A 84 -25.55 -0.11 3.50
N GLY A 85 -25.47 -1.02 2.53
CA GLY A 85 -25.66 -0.69 1.12
C GLY A 85 -25.09 -1.74 0.18
N THR A 86 -25.76 -2.89 0.14
CA THR A 86 -26.08 -3.70 -1.05
C THR A 86 -25.09 -3.68 -2.24
N ASP A 87 -24.38 -4.78 -2.49
CA ASP A 87 -24.70 -5.70 -3.60
C ASP A 87 -23.76 -6.94 -3.59
N ARG A 88 -24.32 -8.04 -4.07
CA ARG A 88 -23.85 -9.43 -4.01
C ARG A 88 -22.48 -9.63 -4.65
N SER A 89 -21.58 -10.27 -3.91
CA SER A 89 -20.63 -11.21 -4.50
C SER A 89 -20.37 -12.33 -3.51
N ASN A 90 -20.81 -13.52 -3.90
CA ASN A 90 -20.53 -14.78 -3.25
C ASN A 90 -19.01 -14.97 -3.11
N ASN A 91 -18.50 -14.91 -1.89
CA ASN A 91 -17.32 -15.65 -1.49
C ASN A 91 -17.41 -15.96 0.01
N LYS A 92 -18.06 -17.09 0.31
CA LYS A 92 -17.73 -17.86 1.50
C LYS A 92 -16.22 -18.14 1.49
N SER A 93 -15.52 -17.68 2.50
CA SER A 93 -14.46 -18.47 3.13
C SER A 93 -14.37 -18.08 4.59
N VAL A 94 -14.88 -19.00 5.38
CA VAL A 94 -14.45 -19.32 6.73
C VAL A 94 -12.94 -19.21 6.86
N ASP A 95 -12.44 -18.60 7.92
CA ASP A 95 -11.73 -19.37 8.95
C ASP A 95 -11.50 -18.50 10.19
N SER A 96 -11.93 -19.02 11.32
CA SER A 96 -11.65 -18.48 12.63
C SER A 96 -10.18 -18.75 12.96
N MET A 97 -9.21 -17.85 12.68
CA MET A 97 -7.89 -17.91 13.34
C MET A 97 -6.97 -16.69 13.06
N ALA A 98 -6.56 -16.04 14.16
CA ALA A 98 -5.26 -15.35 14.37
C ALA A 98 -4.89 -13.99 13.70
N TYR A 99 -5.73 -13.28 12.94
CA TYR A 99 -5.30 -12.00 12.32
C TYR A 99 -6.35 -10.87 12.38
N PRO A 100 -5.92 -9.58 12.43
CA PRO A 100 -6.85 -8.46 12.54
C PRO A 100 -7.76 -8.36 11.29
N PRO A 101 -9.07 -8.12 11.48
CA PRO A 101 -10.01 -7.96 10.37
C PRO A 101 -9.60 -6.73 9.54
N GLY A 102 -9.09 -6.96 8.32
CA GLY A 102 -8.68 -5.88 7.41
C GLY A 102 -7.45 -6.20 6.55
N ALA A 103 -6.55 -7.07 7.00
CA ALA A 103 -5.34 -7.44 6.25
C ALA A 103 -5.60 -7.93 4.80
N PRO A 104 -6.56 -8.85 4.52
CA PRO A 104 -6.83 -9.28 3.15
C PRO A 104 -7.44 -8.18 2.27
N GLU A 105 -8.23 -7.26 2.83
CA GLU A 105 -8.79 -6.13 2.10
C GLU A 105 -7.69 -5.16 1.67
N ILE A 106 -6.81 -4.80 2.61
CA ILE A 106 -5.66 -3.93 2.37
C ILE A 106 -4.77 -4.49 1.25
N ALA A 107 -4.51 -5.80 1.27
CA ALA A 107 -3.75 -6.47 0.24
C ALA A 107 -4.40 -6.32 -1.15
N ARG A 108 -5.69 -6.61 -1.28
CA ARG A 108 -6.44 -6.43 -2.54
C ARG A 108 -6.38 -4.98 -3.01
N GLN A 109 -6.50 -4.06 -2.07
CA GLN A 109 -6.56 -2.65 -2.35
C GLN A 109 -5.22 -2.07 -2.82
N THR A 110 -4.13 -2.55 -2.24
CA THR A 110 -2.76 -2.26 -2.69
C THR A 110 -2.59 -2.64 -4.16
N ILE A 111 -3.05 -3.83 -4.57
CA ILE A 111 -2.96 -4.28 -5.96
C ILE A 111 -3.84 -3.46 -6.90
N GLN A 112 -5.06 -3.11 -6.50
CA GLN A 112 -5.92 -2.23 -7.31
C GLN A 112 -5.29 -0.84 -7.50
N ASN A 113 -4.61 -0.28 -6.50
CA ASN A 113 -3.92 0.99 -6.64
C ASN A 113 -2.73 0.87 -7.61
N LEU A 114 -1.95 -0.21 -7.51
CA LEU A 114 -0.86 -0.48 -8.44
C LEU A 114 -1.35 -0.63 -9.89
N ASP A 115 -2.46 -1.32 -10.10
CA ASP A 115 -3.08 -1.49 -11.41
C ASP A 115 -3.50 -0.14 -12.00
N ARG A 116 -4.18 0.70 -11.20
CA ARG A 116 -4.58 2.06 -11.60
C ARG A 116 -3.39 2.95 -11.95
N TRP A 117 -2.35 2.95 -11.12
CA TRP A 117 -1.16 3.76 -11.40
C TRP A 117 -0.41 3.27 -12.64
N GLN A 118 -0.40 1.96 -12.89
CA GLN A 118 0.13 1.39 -14.12
C GLN A 118 -0.67 1.86 -15.36
N GLU A 119 -1.98 2.05 -15.22
CA GLU A 119 -2.85 2.64 -16.25
C GLU A 119 -2.81 4.18 -16.31
N ASN A 120 -1.91 4.86 -15.57
CA ASN A 120 -1.89 6.33 -15.40
C ASN A 120 -3.21 6.92 -14.86
N LYS A 121 -4.01 6.12 -14.15
CA LYS A 121 -5.23 6.58 -13.46
C LYS A 121 -4.90 7.00 -12.02
N SER A 122 -5.64 8.00 -11.54
CA SER A 122 -5.54 8.42 -10.13
C SER A 122 -5.94 7.29 -9.18
N ALA A 123 -5.28 7.21 -8.02
CA ALA A 123 -5.64 6.23 -7.00
C ALA A 123 -7.11 6.37 -6.59
N GLY A 124 -7.78 5.24 -6.38
CA GLY A 124 -9.14 5.25 -5.85
C GLY A 124 -9.15 5.81 -4.44
N LYS A 125 -10.10 6.70 -4.14
CA LYS A 125 -10.32 7.19 -2.77
C LYS A 125 -10.85 6.04 -1.92
N GLN A 126 -9.98 5.46 -1.11
CA GLN A 126 -10.28 4.24 -0.34
C GLN A 126 -10.21 4.55 1.14
N ALA A 127 -11.23 4.10 1.87
CA ALA A 127 -11.42 4.49 3.27
C ALA A 127 -10.29 3.99 4.20
N THR A 128 -9.50 3.00 3.75
CA THR A 128 -8.47 2.30 4.53
C THR A 128 -7.03 2.61 4.10
N ILE A 129 -6.83 3.21 2.93
CA ILE A 129 -5.48 3.55 2.41
C ILE A 129 -5.44 5.04 2.08
N GLN A 130 -4.55 5.75 2.77
CA GLN A 130 -4.23 7.13 2.47
C GLN A 130 -3.20 7.14 1.35
N VAL A 131 -3.58 7.67 0.18
CA VAL A 131 -2.66 7.83 -0.94
C VAL A 131 -2.19 9.26 -1.02
N ILE A 132 -0.88 9.41 -1.06
CA ILE A 132 -0.16 10.66 -1.23
C ILE A 132 0.56 10.58 -2.58
N THR A 133 0.15 11.42 -3.52
CA THR A 133 0.88 11.58 -4.78
C THR A 133 2.00 12.58 -4.55
N ILE A 134 3.24 12.10 -4.65
CA ILE A 134 4.42 12.96 -4.61
C ILE A 134 4.51 13.62 -5.98
N LYS A 135 4.10 14.88 -6.07
CA LYS A 135 4.38 15.70 -7.24
C LYS A 135 5.85 16.04 -7.19
N ASN A 136 6.65 15.34 -8.01
CA ASN A 136 8.00 15.81 -8.27
C ASN A 136 7.81 17.06 -9.12
N ASP A 137 7.89 18.24 -8.49
CA ASP A 137 8.02 19.50 -9.20
C ASP A 137 9.42 19.51 -9.82
N LEU A 138 9.60 18.71 -10.86
CA LEU A 138 10.66 18.91 -11.83
C LEU A 138 10.22 20.09 -12.69
N SER A 139 10.14 21.26 -12.06
CA SER A 139 10.29 22.52 -12.79
C SER A 139 11.71 22.53 -13.31
N ASN A 140 11.75 22.32 -14.62
CA ASN A 140 12.86 22.34 -15.56
C ASN A 140 13.91 23.44 -15.32
#